data_AF-A0A537Y0J3-F1
#
_entry.id   AF-A0A537Y0J3-F1
#
_cell.length_a   1.000
_cell.length_b   1.000
_cell.length_c   1.000
_cell.angle_alpha   90.00
_cell.angle_beta   90.00
_cell.angle_gamma   90.00
#
_symmetry.space_group_name_H-M   'P 1'
#
loop_
_entity.id
_entity.type
_entity.pdbx_description
1 polymer ?
#
loop_
_entity_poly.entity_id
_entity_poly.type
_entity_poly.pdbx_seq_one_letter_code
_entity_poly.pdbx_strand_id
1 'polypeptide(L)'
;VKLLAPAATVSVVDIDERLLAFLDAVSDRLGLGLRLYAADLRLGLPRSLREDADLVFTDPPYSLDGVDLFVRRGVEALADRPGASVLFCYGTADRGAERMLDVQRLLVRLHLVLEALLPGFNRYHGAHAIGAASALWVVRPSKRTRASVAAAGAKPAQARIYSRGGASRESPAPALPAEILAVVGPADWIDAADLIEAAIQPPRQGPRRRWPDAMAVDLGRFYGSSALRVFMAAPSGTRLLVVGDARAVAIARQDAATRLVAARFATQTLVDPPPLGVLSATPVPADDLDDVAWVLRYLQEHHAAVVRNAWREALCALAARRGAACTKNAARSLIGATAMRAPELGAYLLDLPSHRLGVLVASVELTVEKIREKAEKPVEEGKAIPRRD
;
A
#
# COMPACT_ATOMS: atom_id res chain seq x y z
N VAL A 1 -9.81 4.97 -21.08
CA VAL A 1 -9.35 6.36 -20.79
C VAL A 1 -8.15 6.76 -21.63
N LYS A 2 -6.96 6.18 -21.45
CA LYS A 2 -5.73 6.61 -22.18
C LYS A 2 -5.84 6.63 -23.70
N LEU A 3 -6.60 5.71 -24.30
CA LEU A 3 -6.86 5.69 -25.74
C LEU A 3 -7.78 6.83 -26.24
N LEU A 4 -8.63 7.37 -25.35
CA LEU A 4 -9.57 8.46 -25.66
C LEU A 4 -9.03 9.83 -25.22
N ALA A 5 -8.31 9.87 -24.10
CA ALA A 5 -7.71 11.06 -23.52
C ALA A 5 -6.25 10.76 -23.15
N PRO A 6 -5.30 10.82 -24.10
CA PRO A 6 -3.90 10.44 -23.88
C PRO A 6 -3.20 11.26 -22.78
N ALA A 7 -3.57 12.54 -22.67
CA ALA A 7 -3.06 13.45 -21.65
C ALA A 7 -3.54 13.13 -20.23
N ALA A 8 -4.61 12.34 -20.07
CA ALA A 8 -5.13 11.99 -18.75
C ALA A 8 -4.12 11.13 -18.01
N THR A 9 -3.90 11.41 -16.72
CA THR A 9 -3.19 10.49 -15.84
C THR A 9 -4.16 9.40 -15.38
N VAL A 10 -3.71 8.14 -15.38
CA VAL A 10 -4.53 7.02 -14.90
C VAL A 10 -3.77 6.30 -13.80
N SER A 11 -4.35 6.30 -12.61
CA SER A 11 -3.88 5.59 -11.44
C SER A 11 -4.82 4.43 -11.13
N VAL A 12 -4.27 3.26 -10.80
CA VAL A 12 -5.04 2.05 -10.44
C VAL A 12 -4.55 1.56 -9.09
N VAL A 13 -5.49 1.23 -8.20
CA VAL A 13 -5.23 0.55 -6.94
C VAL A 13 -6.01 -0.74 -6.87
N ASP A 14 -5.35 -1.82 -6.48
CA ASP A 14 -6.00 -3.10 -6.24
C ASP A 14 -5.27 -3.89 -5.14
N ILE A 15 -5.95 -4.88 -4.56
CA ILE A 15 -5.36 -5.85 -3.64
C ILE A 15 -4.79 -7.07 -4.41
N ASP A 16 -5.25 -7.32 -5.64
CA ASP A 16 -4.75 -8.40 -6.49
C ASP A 16 -3.47 -7.98 -7.24
N GLU A 17 -2.33 -8.34 -6.66
CA GLU A 17 -1.00 -8.12 -7.24
C GLU A 17 -0.85 -8.75 -8.65
N ARG A 18 -1.62 -9.80 -8.98
CA ARG A 18 -1.59 -10.41 -10.32
C ARG A 18 -2.26 -9.51 -11.36
N LEU A 19 -3.36 -8.86 -10.98
CA LEU A 19 -4.03 -7.87 -11.84
C LEU A 19 -3.10 -6.67 -12.07
N LEU A 20 -2.44 -6.19 -11.01
CA LEU A 20 -1.49 -5.09 -11.12
C LEU A 20 -0.31 -5.45 -12.02
N ALA A 21 0.28 -6.64 -11.88
CA ALA A 21 1.34 -7.11 -12.78
C ALA A 21 0.88 -7.23 -14.23
N PHE A 22 -0.34 -7.73 -14.48
CA PHE A 22 -0.93 -7.78 -15.82
C PHE A 22 -1.12 -6.38 -16.42
N LEU A 23 -1.71 -5.45 -15.66
CA LEU A 23 -1.91 -4.06 -16.09
C LEU A 23 -0.58 -3.37 -16.37
N ASP A 24 0.46 -3.71 -15.62
CA ASP A 24 1.81 -3.19 -15.83
C ASP A 24 2.38 -3.65 -17.18
N ALA A 25 2.33 -4.95 -17.46
CA ALA A 25 2.78 -5.52 -18.72
C ALA A 25 2.01 -4.94 -19.92
N VAL A 26 0.69 -4.73 -19.77
CA VAL A 26 -0.13 -4.08 -20.80
C VAL A 26 0.25 -2.61 -20.96
N SER A 27 0.49 -1.90 -19.86
CA SER A 27 0.92 -0.50 -19.86
C SER A 27 2.24 -0.32 -20.60
N ASP A 28 3.23 -1.20 -20.35
CA ASP A 28 4.53 -1.15 -21.01
C ASP A 28 4.41 -1.47 -22.50
N ARG A 29 3.67 -2.53 -22.87
CA ARG A 29 3.45 -2.92 -24.27
C ARG A 29 2.76 -1.83 -25.10
N LEU A 30 1.84 -1.09 -24.49
CA LEU A 30 1.03 -0.08 -25.17
C LEU A 30 1.47 1.37 -24.87
N GLY A 31 2.55 1.57 -24.11
CA GLY A 31 3.05 2.90 -23.74
C GLY A 31 2.05 3.76 -22.96
N LEU A 32 1.19 3.15 -22.13
CA LEU A 32 0.07 3.86 -21.47
C LEU A 32 0.53 4.72 -20.29
N GLY A 33 1.65 4.36 -19.66
CA GLY A 33 2.17 5.06 -18.48
C GLY A 33 1.18 5.05 -17.30
N LEU A 34 0.60 3.87 -17.01
CA LEU A 34 -0.27 3.69 -15.85
C LEU A 34 0.53 3.85 -14.55
N ARG A 35 -0.11 4.44 -13.53
CA ARG A 35 0.42 4.45 -12.16
C ARG A 35 -0.29 3.34 -11.38
N LEU A 36 0.46 2.41 -10.83
CA LEU A 36 -0.11 1.22 -10.19
C LEU A 36 0.26 1.21 -8.72
N TYR A 37 -0.72 0.96 -7.87
CA TYR A 37 -0.58 0.93 -6.42
C TYR A 37 -1.23 -0.32 -5.85
N ALA A 38 -0.60 -0.93 -4.85
CA ALA A 38 -1.11 -2.11 -4.19
C ALA A 38 -1.59 -1.76 -2.80
N ALA A 39 -2.88 -1.98 -2.53
CA ALA A 39 -3.43 -1.81 -1.20
C ALA A 39 -4.70 -2.63 -0.99
N ASP A 40 -4.86 -3.06 0.26
CA ASP A 40 -6.17 -3.41 0.78
C ASP A 40 -6.87 -2.14 1.25
N LEU A 41 -7.88 -1.70 0.50
CA LEU A 41 -8.63 -0.48 0.79
C LEU A 41 -9.35 -0.51 2.15
N ARG A 42 -9.55 -1.69 2.76
CA ARG A 42 -10.03 -1.82 4.14
C ARG A 42 -9.03 -1.24 5.14
N LEU A 43 -7.73 -1.34 4.85
CA LEU A 43 -6.64 -0.84 5.70
C LEU A 43 -6.29 0.63 5.45
N GLY A 44 -6.76 1.22 4.35
CA GLY A 44 -6.53 2.63 4.02
C GLY A 44 -6.39 2.88 2.53
N LEU A 45 -6.50 4.15 2.13
CA LEU A 45 -6.11 4.58 0.79
C LEU A 45 -4.60 4.82 0.74
N PRO A 46 -3.88 4.31 -0.29
CA PRO A 46 -2.49 4.67 -0.57
C PRO A 46 -2.25 6.17 -0.48
N ARG A 47 -1.13 6.56 0.14
CA ARG A 47 -0.84 7.98 0.33
C ARG A 47 -0.66 8.70 -1.01
N SER A 48 -0.12 8.00 -2.01
CA SER A 48 0.05 8.51 -3.37
C SER A 48 -1.26 8.87 -4.08
N LEU A 49 -2.42 8.40 -3.58
CA LEU A 49 -3.72 8.64 -4.19
C LEU A 49 -4.58 9.67 -3.47
N ARG A 50 -4.21 10.08 -2.25
CA ARG A 50 -4.99 11.06 -1.48
C ARG A 50 -5.01 12.39 -2.23
N GLU A 51 -6.22 12.87 -2.50
CA GLU A 51 -6.46 14.15 -3.16
C GLU A 51 -5.78 14.34 -4.53
N ASP A 52 -5.55 13.26 -5.29
CA ASP A 52 -4.87 13.28 -6.60
C ASP A 52 -5.86 13.32 -7.79
N ALA A 53 -7.06 12.77 -7.65
CA ALA A 53 -7.95 12.49 -8.77
C ALA A 53 -9.03 13.57 -9.01
N ASP A 54 -9.35 13.84 -10.28
CA ASP A 54 -10.58 14.53 -10.69
C ASP A 54 -11.79 13.60 -10.73
N LEU A 55 -11.54 12.34 -11.07
CA LEU A 55 -12.57 11.35 -11.34
C LEU A 55 -12.11 10.03 -10.74
N VAL A 56 -12.94 9.46 -9.88
CA VAL A 56 -12.75 8.09 -9.39
C VAL A 56 -13.81 7.20 -10.02
N PHE A 57 -13.38 6.06 -10.52
CA PHE A 57 -14.28 5.01 -10.99
C PHE A 57 -14.05 3.74 -10.17
N THR A 58 -15.13 3.08 -9.74
CA THR A 58 -15.03 1.81 -9.02
C THR A 58 -16.21 0.88 -9.32
N ASP A 59 -15.95 -0.42 -9.31
CA ASP A 59 -16.96 -1.47 -9.28
C ASP A 59 -16.84 -2.22 -7.94
N PRO A 60 -17.49 -1.72 -6.88
CA PRO A 60 -17.29 -2.20 -5.52
C PRO A 60 -17.96 -3.56 -5.29
N PRO A 61 -17.63 -4.28 -4.21
CA PRO A 61 -18.45 -5.38 -3.72
C PRO A 61 -19.90 -4.92 -3.47
N TYR A 62 -20.87 -5.71 -3.92
CA TYR A 62 -22.29 -5.31 -3.99
C TYR A 62 -23.03 -5.36 -2.63
N SER A 63 -22.29 -5.44 -1.53
CA SER A 63 -22.85 -5.22 -0.19
C SER A 63 -22.88 -3.72 0.13
N LEU A 64 -23.75 -3.30 1.05
CA LEU A 64 -23.80 -1.90 1.46
C LEU A 64 -22.48 -1.42 2.09
N ASP A 65 -21.81 -2.28 2.87
CA ASP A 65 -20.51 -2.00 3.48
C ASP A 65 -19.38 -1.91 2.42
N GLY A 66 -19.48 -2.70 1.36
CA GLY A 66 -18.57 -2.64 0.21
C GLY A 66 -18.72 -1.33 -0.57
N VAL A 67 -19.96 -0.95 -0.88
CA VAL A 67 -20.24 0.35 -1.52
C VAL A 67 -19.77 1.50 -0.63
N ASP A 68 -20.09 1.48 0.67
CA ASP A 68 -19.63 2.50 1.62
C ASP A 68 -18.10 2.63 1.63
N LEU A 69 -17.37 1.53 1.80
CA LEU A 69 -15.91 1.54 1.82
C LEU A 69 -15.33 2.17 0.55
N PHE A 70 -15.72 1.68 -0.62
CA PHE A 70 -15.14 2.13 -1.89
C PHE A 70 -15.55 3.56 -2.26
N VAL A 71 -16.79 3.98 -1.96
CA VAL A 71 -17.21 5.37 -2.16
C VAL A 71 -16.44 6.31 -1.24
N ARG A 72 -16.25 5.96 0.04
CA ARG A 72 -15.42 6.75 0.96
C ARG A 72 -13.97 6.87 0.48
N ARG A 73 -13.35 5.77 0.06
CA ARG A 73 -12.00 5.76 -0.51
C ARG A 73 -11.93 6.57 -1.81
N GLY A 74 -12.98 6.55 -2.62
CA GLY A 74 -13.09 7.40 -3.79
C GLY A 74 -13.11 8.88 -3.42
N VAL A 75 -13.89 9.27 -2.41
CA VAL A 75 -13.88 10.66 -1.90
C VAL A 75 -12.51 11.06 -1.37
N GLU A 76 -11.83 10.20 -0.60
CA GLU A 76 -10.47 10.46 -0.09
C GLU A 76 -9.45 10.66 -1.23
N ALA A 77 -9.66 9.99 -2.36
CA ALA A 77 -8.80 10.13 -3.54
C ALA A 77 -9.10 11.40 -4.36
N LEU A 78 -10.28 11.99 -4.22
CA LEU A 78 -10.65 13.18 -4.98
C LEU A 78 -9.86 14.40 -4.49
N ALA A 79 -9.27 15.09 -5.44
CA ALA A 79 -8.71 16.42 -5.27
C ALA A 79 -9.79 17.45 -4.91
N ASP A 80 -9.42 18.49 -4.18
CA ASP A 80 -10.37 19.53 -3.76
C ASP A 80 -10.59 20.58 -4.86
N ARG A 81 -11.31 20.19 -5.92
CA ARG A 81 -11.57 21.04 -7.07
C ARG A 81 -12.98 20.88 -7.64
N PRO A 82 -13.56 21.93 -8.24
CA PRO A 82 -14.87 21.85 -8.89
C PRO A 82 -14.92 20.76 -9.95
N GLY A 83 -16.04 20.04 -10.03
CA GLY A 83 -16.24 18.96 -11.00
C GLY A 83 -15.70 17.60 -10.57
N ALA A 84 -14.98 17.51 -9.45
CA ALA A 84 -14.50 16.24 -8.92
C ALA A 84 -15.67 15.28 -8.61
N SER A 85 -15.61 14.02 -9.08
CA SER A 85 -16.74 13.08 -8.95
C SER A 85 -16.32 11.64 -8.73
N VAL A 86 -17.18 10.89 -8.03
CA VAL A 86 -17.05 9.43 -7.88
C VAL A 86 -18.12 8.78 -8.74
N LEU A 87 -17.68 7.85 -9.57
CA LEU A 87 -18.52 6.97 -10.37
C LEU A 87 -18.40 5.57 -9.77
N PHE A 88 -19.54 4.96 -9.46
CA PHE A 88 -19.54 3.58 -8.99
C PHE A 88 -20.62 2.74 -9.66
N CYS A 89 -20.30 1.46 -9.83
CA CYS A 89 -21.22 0.49 -10.39
C CYS A 89 -22.02 -0.14 -9.25
N TYR A 90 -23.36 -0.14 -9.37
CA TYR A 90 -24.20 -0.86 -8.43
C TYR A 90 -25.52 -1.20 -9.09
N GLY A 91 -25.89 -2.48 -9.02
CA GLY A 91 -27.09 -3.01 -9.63
C GLY A 91 -27.80 -3.96 -8.69
N THR A 92 -29.12 -3.99 -8.81
CA THR A 92 -29.97 -4.97 -8.15
C THR A 92 -30.88 -5.59 -9.20
N ALA A 93 -31.27 -6.85 -9.03
CA ALA A 93 -32.32 -7.44 -9.87
C ALA A 93 -33.66 -6.71 -9.65
N ASP A 94 -34.63 -6.89 -10.54
CA ASP A 94 -35.89 -6.13 -10.64
C ASP A 94 -36.71 -5.93 -9.35
N ARG A 95 -36.45 -6.69 -8.26
CA ARG A 95 -37.08 -6.55 -6.94
C ARG A 95 -36.23 -5.82 -5.90
N GLY A 96 -35.17 -5.12 -6.30
CA GLY A 96 -34.16 -4.57 -5.39
C GLY A 96 -34.32 -3.11 -4.97
N ALA A 97 -35.54 -2.56 -4.93
CA ALA A 97 -35.79 -1.15 -4.60
C ALA A 97 -35.25 -0.75 -3.21
N GLU A 98 -35.46 -1.59 -2.19
CA GLU A 98 -34.95 -1.33 -0.82
C GLU A 98 -33.42 -1.22 -0.79
N ARG A 99 -32.71 -2.08 -1.53
CA ARG A 99 -31.24 -2.03 -1.61
C ARG A 99 -30.75 -0.76 -2.31
N MET A 100 -31.45 -0.32 -3.36
CA MET A 100 -31.15 0.96 -4.00
C MET A 100 -31.41 2.14 -3.07
N LEU A 101 -32.49 2.09 -2.30
CA LEU A 101 -32.80 3.10 -1.29
C LEU A 101 -31.75 3.14 -0.18
N ASP A 102 -31.22 1.99 0.25
CA ASP A 102 -30.13 1.93 1.24
C ASP A 102 -28.84 2.58 0.73
N VAL A 103 -28.50 2.39 -0.56
CA VAL A 103 -27.39 3.09 -1.21
C VAL A 103 -27.67 4.60 -1.28
N GLN A 104 -28.88 5.04 -1.64
CA GLN A 104 -29.21 6.47 -1.62
C GLN A 104 -29.11 7.07 -0.22
N ARG A 105 -29.61 6.37 0.81
CA ARG A 105 -29.46 6.77 2.23
C ARG A 105 -27.99 6.87 2.62
N LEU A 106 -27.15 5.95 2.16
CA LEU A 106 -25.70 6.01 2.36
C LEU A 106 -25.10 7.27 1.73
N LEU A 107 -25.43 7.58 0.47
CA LEU A 107 -24.96 8.80 -0.20
C LEU A 107 -25.35 10.07 0.58
N VAL A 108 -26.60 10.15 1.06
CA VAL A 108 -27.08 11.26 1.88
C VAL A 108 -26.28 11.41 3.18
N ARG A 109 -25.99 10.31 3.88
CA ARG A 109 -25.15 10.35 5.11
C ARG A 109 -23.73 10.86 4.84
N LEU A 110 -23.16 10.50 3.68
CA LEU A 110 -21.86 10.98 3.23
C LEU A 110 -21.91 12.38 2.61
N HIS A 111 -23.08 13.03 2.61
CA HIS A 111 -23.34 14.32 1.97
C HIS A 111 -22.98 14.37 0.48
N LEU A 112 -23.14 13.25 -0.23
CA LEU A 112 -22.94 13.12 -1.67
C LEU A 112 -24.22 13.46 -2.42
N VAL A 113 -24.09 14.22 -3.51
CA VAL A 113 -25.18 14.53 -4.43
C VAL A 113 -25.22 13.47 -5.51
N LEU A 114 -26.36 12.82 -5.70
CA LEU A 114 -26.62 11.97 -6.86
C LEU A 114 -26.92 12.85 -8.07
N GLU A 115 -26.06 12.78 -9.08
CA GLU A 115 -26.20 13.58 -10.30
C GLU A 115 -26.90 12.83 -11.42
N ALA A 116 -26.52 11.56 -11.58
CA ALA A 116 -27.09 10.69 -12.57
C ALA A 116 -27.11 9.26 -12.05
N LEU A 117 -28.18 8.56 -12.42
CA LEU A 117 -28.32 7.13 -12.28
C LEU A 117 -28.66 6.58 -13.67
N LEU A 118 -27.80 5.72 -14.20
CA LEU A 118 -27.90 5.17 -15.56
C LEU A 118 -28.15 3.66 -15.44
N PRO A 119 -29.42 3.19 -15.45
CA PRO A 119 -29.74 1.78 -15.31
C PRO A 119 -29.19 0.94 -16.46
N GLY A 120 -28.72 -0.28 -16.16
CA GLY A 120 -28.26 -1.24 -17.17
C GLY A 120 -27.04 -0.80 -17.99
N PHE A 121 -26.29 0.19 -17.49
CA PHE A 121 -25.12 0.75 -18.17
C PHE A 121 -23.98 -0.27 -18.31
N ASN A 122 -23.69 -1.03 -17.25
CA ASN A 122 -22.64 -2.05 -17.29
C ASN A 122 -23.26 -3.42 -17.59
N ARG A 123 -22.57 -4.24 -18.39
CA ARG A 123 -22.89 -5.65 -18.65
C ARG A 123 -21.69 -6.54 -18.34
N TYR A 124 -21.94 -7.61 -17.62
CA TYR A 124 -20.91 -8.48 -17.07
C TYR A 124 -20.92 -9.85 -17.73
N HIS A 125 -19.74 -10.38 -18.00
CA HIS A 125 -19.58 -11.78 -18.36
C HIS A 125 -19.60 -12.65 -17.10
N GLY A 126 -20.41 -13.71 -17.08
CA GLY A 126 -20.46 -14.70 -15.98
C GLY A 126 -21.15 -14.28 -14.67
N ALA A 127 -21.53 -13.00 -14.51
CA ALA A 127 -22.13 -12.49 -13.27
C ALA A 127 -23.67 -12.64 -13.22
N HIS A 128 -24.20 -13.80 -13.59
CA HIS A 128 -25.65 -14.05 -13.67
C HIS A 128 -26.38 -13.80 -12.34
N ALA A 129 -25.70 -13.99 -11.20
CA ALA A 129 -26.26 -13.80 -9.88
C ALA A 129 -26.67 -12.35 -9.53
N ILE A 130 -26.15 -11.35 -10.27
CA ILE A 130 -26.54 -9.94 -10.15
C ILE A 130 -27.34 -9.47 -11.37
N GLY A 131 -27.89 -10.39 -12.15
CA GLY A 131 -28.58 -10.08 -13.41
C GLY A 131 -27.64 -9.74 -14.56
N ALA A 132 -26.33 -9.98 -14.38
CA ALA A 132 -25.27 -9.67 -15.36
C ALA A 132 -25.25 -8.21 -15.83
N ALA A 133 -25.87 -7.29 -15.09
CA ALA A 133 -25.87 -5.87 -15.39
C ALA A 133 -25.90 -5.03 -14.11
N SER A 134 -25.38 -3.80 -14.19
CA SER A 134 -25.47 -2.82 -13.09
C SER A 134 -25.77 -1.42 -13.60
N ALA A 135 -26.30 -0.57 -12.72
CA ALA A 135 -26.42 0.84 -13.00
C ALA A 135 -25.08 1.53 -12.77
N LEU A 136 -24.82 2.59 -13.53
CA LEU A 136 -23.74 3.54 -13.24
C LEU A 136 -24.30 4.68 -12.39
N TRP A 137 -23.70 4.90 -11.23
CA TRP A 137 -24.02 5.99 -10.31
C TRP A 137 -22.97 7.08 -10.47
N VAL A 138 -23.41 8.32 -10.72
CA VAL A 138 -22.54 9.50 -10.78
C VAL A 138 -22.84 10.36 -9.57
N VAL A 139 -21.85 10.49 -8.67
CA VAL A 139 -22.04 11.25 -7.44
C VAL A 139 -20.96 12.32 -7.27
N ARG A 140 -21.38 13.48 -6.76
CA ARG A 140 -20.50 14.62 -6.49
C ARG A 140 -20.41 14.91 -4.98
N PRO A 141 -19.20 15.19 -4.46
CA PRO A 141 -19.01 15.76 -3.13
C PRO A 141 -19.72 17.11 -2.95
N SER A 142 -20.27 17.34 -1.76
CA SER A 142 -20.62 18.67 -1.27
C SER A 142 -19.56 19.19 -0.30
N LYS A 143 -19.71 20.44 0.16
CA LYS A 143 -18.81 21.06 1.16
C LYS A 143 -18.67 20.26 2.46
N ARG A 144 -19.65 19.40 2.80
CA ARG A 144 -19.64 18.59 4.03
C ARG A 144 -19.10 17.18 3.84
N THR A 145 -18.90 16.75 2.59
CA THR A 145 -18.54 15.36 2.26
C THR A 145 -17.21 14.95 2.89
N ARG A 146 -16.15 15.76 2.74
CA ARG A 146 -14.82 15.43 3.31
C ARG A 146 -14.87 15.22 4.82
N ALA A 147 -15.52 16.14 5.54
CA ALA A 147 -15.67 16.04 6.99
C ALA A 147 -16.49 14.81 7.42
N SER A 148 -17.56 14.50 6.70
CA SER A 148 -18.38 13.31 6.98
C SER A 148 -17.63 12.00 6.71
N VAL A 149 -16.91 11.92 5.60
CA VAL A 149 -16.07 10.75 5.27
C VAL A 149 -14.96 10.56 6.30
N ALA A 150 -14.28 11.62 6.72
CA ALA A 150 -13.26 11.55 7.76
C ALA A 150 -13.85 11.05 9.11
N ALA A 151 -15.03 11.55 9.49
CA ALA A 151 -15.71 11.10 10.71
C ALA A 151 -16.18 9.63 10.61
N ALA A 152 -16.65 9.19 9.44
CA ALA A 152 -17.05 7.80 9.20
C ALA A 152 -15.84 6.84 9.17
N GLY A 153 -14.71 7.30 8.63
CA GLY A 153 -13.45 6.56 8.57
C GLY A 153 -12.77 6.32 9.92
N ALA A 154 -13.18 7.02 10.97
CA ALA A 154 -12.72 6.76 12.35
C ALA A 154 -13.23 5.43 12.93
N LYS A 155 -14.19 4.77 12.26
CA LYS A 155 -14.63 3.41 12.62
C LYS A 155 -13.88 2.38 11.77
N PRO A 156 -13.34 1.29 12.36
CA PRO A 156 -12.65 0.25 11.61
C PRO A 156 -13.52 -0.28 10.46
N ALA A 157 -12.96 -0.34 9.26
CA ALA A 157 -13.67 -0.95 8.13
C ALA A 157 -13.93 -2.43 8.45
N GLN A 158 -15.15 -2.90 8.21
CA GLN A 158 -15.47 -4.31 8.44
C GLN A 158 -14.69 -5.17 7.44
N ALA A 159 -14.03 -6.23 7.93
CA ALA A 159 -13.30 -7.16 7.08
C ALA A 159 -14.19 -7.87 6.04
N ARG A 160 -15.50 -7.96 6.32
CA ARG A 160 -16.53 -8.71 5.57
C ARG A 160 -17.36 -7.79 4.68
N ILE A 161 -16.82 -7.45 3.52
CA ILE A 161 -17.47 -6.55 2.53
C ILE A 161 -18.19 -7.31 1.40
N TYR A 162 -18.19 -8.64 1.38
CA TYR A 162 -18.79 -9.44 0.32
C TYR A 162 -20.16 -10.01 0.73
N SER A 163 -21.03 -10.27 -0.25
CA SER A 163 -22.37 -10.85 -0.02
C SER A 163 -22.36 -12.38 0.04
N ARG A 164 -21.34 -13.05 -0.52
CA ARG A 164 -21.16 -14.51 -0.53
C ARG A 164 -19.67 -14.88 -0.46
N GLY A 165 -19.38 -16.10 0.00
CA GLY A 165 -18.02 -16.63 0.20
C GLY A 165 -17.51 -16.49 1.64
N GLY A 166 -16.29 -16.98 1.93
CA GLY A 166 -15.74 -16.97 3.30
C GLY A 166 -15.67 -15.57 3.93
N ALA A 167 -15.53 -14.52 3.12
CA ALA A 167 -15.57 -13.11 3.55
C ALA A 167 -16.99 -12.50 3.60
N SER A 168 -18.05 -13.33 3.65
CA SER A 168 -19.45 -12.91 3.74
C SER A 168 -19.87 -12.53 5.17
N ARG A 169 -20.84 -11.62 5.27
CA ARG A 169 -21.46 -11.19 6.54
C ARG A 169 -22.15 -12.33 7.30
N GLU A 170 -22.67 -13.33 6.58
CA GLU A 170 -23.47 -14.43 7.14
C GLU A 170 -22.63 -15.57 7.77
N SER A 171 -21.30 -15.56 7.58
CA SER A 171 -20.43 -16.55 8.22
C SER A 171 -20.09 -16.12 9.66
N PRO A 172 -20.30 -16.97 10.68
CA PRO A 172 -19.79 -16.69 12.02
C PRO A 172 -18.26 -16.57 11.96
N ALA A 173 -17.71 -15.49 12.52
CA ALA A 173 -16.27 -15.35 12.68
C ALA A 173 -15.88 -15.96 14.03
N PRO A 174 -15.28 -17.16 14.07
CA PRO A 174 -14.84 -17.73 15.33
C PRO A 174 -13.80 -16.82 15.99
N ALA A 175 -13.75 -16.83 17.32
CA ALA A 175 -12.66 -16.23 18.07
C ALA A 175 -11.32 -16.85 17.63
N LEU A 176 -10.22 -16.13 17.84
CA LEU A 176 -8.89 -16.73 17.63
C LEU A 176 -8.76 -17.98 18.52
N PRO A 177 -8.25 -19.09 18.01
CA PRO A 177 -8.09 -20.32 18.79
C PRO A 177 -7.21 -20.08 20.03
N ALA A 178 -7.50 -20.79 21.13
CA ALA A 178 -6.81 -20.60 22.40
C ALA A 178 -5.30 -20.90 22.29
N GLU A 179 -4.92 -21.85 21.43
CA GLU A 179 -3.55 -22.19 21.10
C GLU A 179 -2.79 -21.03 20.42
N ILE A 180 -3.46 -20.27 19.55
CA ILE A 180 -2.88 -19.08 18.91
C ILE A 180 -2.69 -17.97 19.96
N LEU A 181 -3.70 -17.75 20.80
CA LEU A 181 -3.63 -16.76 21.89
C LEU A 181 -2.51 -17.09 22.89
N ALA A 182 -2.32 -18.37 23.22
CA ALA A 182 -1.25 -18.82 24.10
C ALA A 182 0.15 -18.57 23.51
N VAL A 183 0.32 -18.77 22.19
CA VAL A 183 1.59 -18.49 21.50
C VAL A 183 1.85 -16.99 21.38
N VAL A 184 0.83 -16.19 21.12
CA VAL A 184 0.96 -14.72 21.07
C VAL A 184 1.30 -14.14 22.44
N GLY A 185 0.73 -14.73 23.50
CA GLY A 185 1.01 -14.35 24.88
C GLY A 185 0.56 -12.91 25.20
N PRO A 186 1.31 -12.15 26.01
CA PRO A 186 0.89 -10.84 26.53
C PRO A 186 1.14 -9.67 25.56
N ALA A 187 1.38 -9.95 24.27
CA ALA A 187 1.66 -8.89 23.29
C ALA A 187 0.45 -7.97 23.08
N ASP A 188 0.72 -6.69 22.85
CA ASP A 188 -0.34 -5.72 22.55
C ASP A 188 -0.92 -5.94 21.15
N TRP A 189 -2.23 -6.09 21.06
CA TRP A 189 -2.92 -6.23 19.78
C TRP A 189 -3.09 -4.88 19.10
N ILE A 190 -2.55 -4.75 17.89
CA ILE A 190 -2.59 -3.54 17.08
C ILE A 190 -3.40 -3.80 15.81
N ASP A 191 -4.32 -2.89 15.48
CA ASP A 191 -5.04 -2.95 14.21
C ASP A 191 -4.09 -2.68 13.03
N ALA A 192 -4.19 -3.49 11.98
CA ALA A 192 -3.30 -3.38 10.82
C ALA A 192 -3.46 -2.02 10.09
N ALA A 193 -4.66 -1.44 10.07
CA ALA A 193 -4.89 -0.12 9.49
C ALA A 193 -4.22 0.97 10.32
N ASP A 194 -4.31 0.90 11.65
CA ASP A 194 -3.65 1.86 12.56
C ASP A 194 -2.12 1.79 12.43
N LEU A 195 -1.58 0.59 12.22
CA LEU A 195 -0.16 0.39 11.98
C LEU A 195 0.28 1.03 10.67
N ILE A 196 -0.43 0.75 9.57
CA ILE A 196 -0.12 1.27 8.23
C ILE A 196 -0.30 2.79 8.20
N GLU A 197 -1.39 3.32 8.76
CA GLU A 197 -1.64 4.76 8.83
C GLU A 197 -0.52 5.46 9.61
N ALA A 198 -0.09 4.90 10.75
CA ALA A 198 0.99 5.48 11.53
C ALA A 198 2.33 5.51 10.78
N ALA A 199 2.61 4.52 9.93
CA ALA A 199 3.84 4.46 9.13
C ALA A 199 3.88 5.54 8.03
N ILE A 200 2.73 5.88 7.43
CA ILE A 200 2.68 6.86 6.34
C ILE A 200 2.54 8.31 6.82
N GLN A 201 2.23 8.53 8.10
CA GLN A 201 2.11 9.87 8.68
C GLN A 201 3.50 10.50 8.83
N PRO A 202 3.67 11.79 8.44
CA PRO A 202 4.94 12.47 8.67
C PRO A 202 5.24 12.55 10.18
N PRO A 203 6.53 12.51 10.57
CA PRO A 203 6.89 12.69 11.97
C PRO A 203 6.33 14.03 12.48
N ARG A 204 5.44 13.98 13.47
CA ARG A 204 4.86 15.17 14.10
C ARG A 204 5.92 15.91 14.89
N GLN A 205 5.82 17.24 14.94
CA GLN A 205 6.52 18.04 15.95
C GLN A 205 5.86 17.74 17.31
N GLY A 206 6.43 16.81 18.07
CA GLY A 206 5.86 16.34 19.34
C GLY A 206 6.54 15.05 19.83
N PRO A 207 6.14 14.53 21.01
CA PRO A 207 6.70 13.29 21.53
C PRO A 207 6.44 12.13 20.54
N ARG A 208 7.49 11.36 20.25
CA ARG A 208 7.39 10.18 19.38
C ARG A 208 6.38 9.21 19.97
N ARG A 209 5.50 8.64 19.13
CA ARG A 209 4.63 7.53 19.54
C ARG A 209 5.51 6.41 20.11
N ARG A 210 5.30 6.07 21.38
CA ARG A 210 5.99 4.94 22.01
C ARG A 210 5.26 3.67 21.60
N TRP A 211 6.00 2.75 21.00
CA TRP A 211 5.51 1.43 20.66
C TRP A 211 5.86 0.44 21.78
N PRO A 212 5.07 -0.62 21.97
CA PRO A 212 5.39 -1.66 22.93
C PRO A 212 6.62 -2.46 22.49
N ASP A 213 7.18 -3.24 23.41
CA ASP A 213 8.34 -4.10 23.11
C ASP A 213 7.92 -5.30 22.24
N ALA A 214 6.68 -5.76 22.36
CA ALA A 214 6.07 -6.77 21.51
C ALA A 214 4.63 -6.39 21.12
N MET A 215 4.28 -6.58 19.85
CA MET A 215 2.93 -6.36 19.34
C MET A 215 2.44 -7.56 18.51
N ALA A 216 1.12 -7.72 18.44
CA ALA A 216 0.45 -8.73 17.63
C ALA A 216 -0.52 -8.08 16.62
N VAL A 217 -0.55 -8.61 15.40
CA VAL A 217 -1.46 -8.18 14.33
C VAL A 217 -2.19 -9.41 13.77
N ASP A 218 -3.53 -9.35 13.75
CA ASP A 218 -4.38 -10.40 13.17
C ASP A 218 -4.65 -10.13 11.69
N LEU A 219 -4.05 -10.93 10.81
CA LEU A 219 -4.30 -10.96 9.37
C LEU A 219 -5.11 -12.17 8.91
N GLY A 220 -5.49 -13.07 9.82
CA GLY A 220 -6.23 -14.29 9.54
C GLY A 220 -7.64 -14.05 8.96
N ARG A 221 -8.17 -12.83 9.09
CA ARG A 221 -9.50 -12.43 8.65
C ARG A 221 -9.49 -11.76 7.28
N PHE A 222 -8.96 -12.45 6.26
CA PHE A 222 -8.90 -11.97 4.86
C PHE A 222 -7.86 -10.88 4.58
N TYR A 223 -6.93 -10.61 5.49
CA TYR A 223 -5.87 -9.62 5.32
C TYR A 223 -4.51 -10.25 5.00
N GLY A 224 -4.47 -11.56 4.71
CA GLY A 224 -3.21 -12.27 4.42
C GLY A 224 -2.39 -11.62 3.30
N SER A 225 -3.05 -11.03 2.29
CA SER A 225 -2.41 -10.24 1.22
C SER A 225 -1.58 -9.04 1.72
N SER A 226 -1.90 -8.53 2.92
CA SER A 226 -1.29 -7.33 3.50
C SER A 226 -0.06 -7.63 4.37
N ALA A 227 0.35 -8.90 4.51
CA ALA A 227 1.44 -9.31 5.38
C ALA A 227 2.74 -8.52 5.14
N LEU A 228 3.18 -8.38 3.88
CA LEU A 228 4.37 -7.60 3.54
C LEU A 228 4.22 -6.12 3.95
N ARG A 229 3.04 -5.51 3.80
CA ARG A 229 2.80 -4.10 4.19
C ARG A 229 2.83 -3.95 5.70
N VAL A 230 2.32 -4.93 6.45
CA VAL A 230 2.42 -4.96 7.92
C VAL A 230 3.87 -5.05 8.38
N PHE A 231 4.69 -5.93 7.78
CA PHE A 231 6.11 -6.00 8.13
C PHE A 231 6.86 -4.71 7.79
N MET A 232 6.60 -4.10 6.63
CA MET A 232 7.22 -2.83 6.28
C MET A 232 6.75 -1.70 7.20
N ALA A 233 5.46 -1.61 7.54
CA ALA A 233 4.91 -0.56 8.39
C ALA A 233 5.27 -0.71 9.89
N ALA A 234 5.67 -1.91 10.33
CA ALA A 234 6.02 -2.19 11.71
C ALA A 234 7.12 -1.24 12.23
N PRO A 235 7.22 -0.93 13.54
CA PRO A 235 8.33 -0.17 14.09
C PRO A 235 9.61 -1.01 14.17
N SER A 236 10.79 -0.42 13.91
CA SER A 236 12.05 -1.18 13.82
C SER A 236 12.57 -1.74 15.14
N GLY A 237 12.03 -1.30 16.28
CA GLY A 237 12.46 -1.71 17.62
C GLY A 237 11.50 -2.66 18.33
N THR A 238 10.38 -3.01 17.70
CA THR A 238 9.33 -3.82 18.33
C THR A 238 9.30 -5.21 17.73
N ARG A 239 9.23 -6.24 18.59
CA ARG A 239 8.94 -7.60 18.14
C ARG A 239 7.51 -7.67 17.60
N LEU A 240 7.35 -8.18 16.39
CA LEU A 240 6.05 -8.31 15.74
C LEU A 240 5.62 -9.77 15.67
N LEU A 241 4.40 -10.06 16.10
CA LEU A 241 3.73 -11.35 15.94
C LEU A 241 2.61 -11.16 14.91
N VAL A 242 2.69 -11.87 13.78
CA VAL A 242 1.67 -11.84 12.74
C VAL A 242 0.90 -13.15 12.80
N VAL A 243 -0.38 -13.06 13.17
CA VAL A 243 -1.32 -14.17 13.03
C VAL A 243 -1.89 -14.12 11.63
N GLY A 244 -1.77 -15.20 10.86
CA GLY A 244 -2.16 -15.19 9.45
C GLY A 244 -2.47 -16.57 8.90
N ASP A 245 -3.15 -16.59 7.76
CA ASP A 245 -3.41 -17.82 7.00
C ASP A 245 -2.17 -18.24 6.19
N ALA A 246 -2.30 -19.35 5.45
CA ALA A 246 -1.24 -19.83 4.56
C ALA A 246 -0.81 -18.78 3.50
N ARG A 247 -1.70 -17.86 3.11
CA ARG A 247 -1.38 -16.79 2.16
C ARG A 247 -0.46 -15.75 2.78
N ALA A 248 -0.71 -15.35 4.03
CA ALA A 248 0.18 -14.45 4.77
C ALA A 248 1.60 -15.02 4.88
N VAL A 249 1.70 -16.32 5.21
CA VAL A 249 2.98 -17.03 5.32
C VAL A 249 3.69 -17.14 3.97
N ALA A 250 2.97 -17.46 2.90
CA ALA A 250 3.53 -17.55 1.56
C ALA A 250 4.10 -16.20 1.09
N ILE A 251 3.43 -15.09 1.38
CA ILE A 251 3.89 -13.73 1.02
C ILE A 251 5.19 -13.38 1.76
N ALA A 252 5.29 -13.69 3.05
CA ALA A 252 6.50 -13.44 3.82
C ALA A 252 7.74 -14.21 3.28
N ARG A 253 7.51 -15.30 2.55
CA ARG A 253 8.56 -16.17 1.97
C ARG A 253 8.91 -15.86 0.51
N GLN A 254 8.32 -14.85 -0.11
CA GLN A 254 8.71 -14.42 -1.47
C GLN A 254 10.05 -13.67 -1.43
N ASP A 255 10.97 -13.90 -2.37
CA ASP A 255 12.34 -13.35 -2.33
C ASP A 255 12.43 -11.84 -2.02
N ALA A 256 11.69 -11.00 -2.75
CA ALA A 256 11.68 -9.56 -2.54
C ALA A 256 11.13 -9.18 -1.15
N ALA A 257 10.08 -9.88 -0.71
CA ALA A 257 9.52 -9.72 0.62
C ALA A 257 10.54 -10.14 1.69
N THR A 258 11.19 -11.29 1.50
CA THR A 258 12.23 -11.80 2.40
C THR A 258 13.38 -10.82 2.53
N ARG A 259 13.86 -10.20 1.44
CA ARG A 259 14.94 -9.21 1.53
C ARG A 259 14.53 -7.93 2.27
N LEU A 260 13.33 -7.41 2.00
CA LEU A 260 12.78 -6.24 2.70
C LEU A 260 12.53 -6.52 4.19
N VAL A 261 11.99 -7.70 4.51
CA VAL A 261 11.71 -8.12 5.88
C VAL A 261 13.02 -8.38 6.62
N ALA A 262 13.98 -9.10 6.03
CA ALA A 262 15.28 -9.40 6.63
C ALA A 262 16.13 -8.16 6.90
N ALA A 263 15.92 -7.08 6.15
CA ALA A 263 16.53 -5.78 6.45
C ALA A 263 16.11 -5.21 7.82
N ARG A 264 15.05 -5.74 8.44
CA ARG A 264 14.50 -5.24 9.71
C ARG A 264 14.28 -6.30 10.76
N PHE A 265 13.89 -7.50 10.35
CA PHE A 265 13.43 -8.55 11.23
C PHE A 265 13.98 -9.92 10.83
N ALA A 266 14.42 -10.68 11.83
CA ALA A 266 14.60 -12.12 11.73
C ALA A 266 13.25 -12.80 11.96
N THR A 267 12.77 -13.57 10.97
CA THR A 267 11.46 -14.22 11.04
C THR A 267 11.55 -15.67 11.44
N GLN A 268 10.66 -16.12 12.32
CA GLN A 268 10.48 -17.51 12.72
C GLN A 268 9.00 -17.89 12.66
N THR A 269 8.69 -19.05 12.08
CA THR A 269 7.34 -19.63 12.19
C THR A 269 7.22 -20.29 13.55
N LEU A 270 6.31 -19.78 14.40
CA LEU A 270 6.02 -20.35 15.72
C LEU A 270 4.92 -21.41 15.65
N VAL A 271 3.96 -21.20 14.76
CA VAL A 271 2.86 -22.14 14.48
C VAL A 271 2.66 -22.18 12.97
N ASP A 272 2.74 -23.37 12.38
CA ASP A 272 2.40 -23.58 10.98
C ASP A 272 0.88 -23.45 10.78
N PRO A 273 0.39 -22.88 9.66
CA PRO A 273 -1.03 -22.64 9.46
C PRO A 273 -1.81 -23.94 9.14
N PRO A 274 -2.78 -24.37 9.98
CA PRO A 274 -4.18 -24.49 9.50
C PRO A 274 -5.28 -24.31 10.60
N PRO A 275 -6.29 -23.41 10.44
CA PRO A 275 -6.45 -22.41 9.38
C PRO A 275 -5.54 -21.18 9.56
N LEU A 276 -4.94 -21.01 10.75
CA LEU A 276 -4.11 -19.87 11.12
C LEU A 276 -2.76 -20.34 11.68
N GLY A 277 -1.71 -19.60 11.39
CA GLY A 277 -0.38 -19.75 11.96
C GLY A 277 0.11 -18.44 12.59
N VAL A 278 1.29 -18.50 13.21
CA VAL A 278 1.93 -17.35 13.86
C VAL A 278 3.36 -17.21 13.37
N LEU A 279 3.67 -16.05 12.79
CA LEU A 279 5.02 -15.63 12.44
C LEU A 279 5.53 -14.64 13.49
N SER A 280 6.69 -14.91 14.08
CA SER A 280 7.43 -13.97 14.91
C SER A 280 8.49 -13.27 14.08
N ALA A 281 8.56 -11.95 14.17
CA ALA A 281 9.55 -11.09 13.55
C ALA A 281 10.29 -10.31 14.64
N THR A 282 11.54 -10.68 14.88
CA THR A 282 12.40 -10.07 15.91
C THR A 282 13.31 -9.03 15.27
N PRO A 283 13.38 -7.79 15.79
CA PRO A 283 14.26 -6.75 15.27
C PRO A 283 15.71 -7.21 15.10
N VAL A 284 16.30 -6.90 13.94
CA VAL A 284 17.74 -7.11 13.68
C VAL A 284 18.49 -5.83 14.06
N PRO A 285 19.60 -5.90 14.81
CA PRO A 285 20.47 -4.76 15.08
C PRO A 285 21.00 -4.13 13.78
N ALA A 286 21.14 -2.80 13.75
CA ALA A 286 21.57 -2.10 12.54
C ALA A 286 23.01 -2.43 12.13
N ASP A 287 23.86 -2.84 13.08
CA ASP A 287 25.26 -3.19 12.84
C ASP A 287 25.46 -4.57 12.23
N ASP A 288 24.44 -5.44 12.29
CA ASP A 288 24.46 -6.77 11.67
C ASP A 288 24.03 -6.74 10.19
N LEU A 289 23.61 -5.58 9.69
CA LEU A 289 23.11 -5.43 8.33
C LEU A 289 24.25 -5.19 7.33
N ASP A 290 24.20 -5.91 6.20
CA ASP A 290 24.94 -5.54 5.00
C ASP A 290 24.45 -4.19 4.44
N ASP A 291 25.23 -3.58 3.53
CA ASP A 291 24.91 -2.23 3.01
C ASP A 291 23.57 -2.16 2.26
N VAL A 292 23.18 -3.23 1.57
CA VAL A 292 21.92 -3.30 0.84
C VAL A 292 20.76 -3.36 1.83
N ALA A 293 20.86 -4.26 2.82
CA ALA A 293 19.89 -4.38 3.90
C ALA A 293 19.77 -3.06 4.69
N TRP A 294 20.89 -2.38 4.94
CA TRP A 294 20.89 -1.08 5.59
C TRP A 294 20.12 -0.01 4.78
N VAL A 295 20.35 0.06 3.47
CA VAL A 295 19.59 0.99 2.59
C VAL A 295 18.11 0.62 2.55
N LEU A 296 17.75 -0.66 2.41
CA LEU A 296 16.36 -1.11 2.41
C LEU A 296 15.65 -0.81 3.74
N ARG A 297 16.34 -0.95 4.87
CA ARG A 297 15.84 -0.52 6.18
C ARG A 297 15.63 0.99 6.22
N TYR A 298 16.59 1.78 5.72
CA TYR A 298 16.47 3.23 5.66
C TYR A 298 15.21 3.66 4.90
N LEU A 299 14.92 3.03 3.75
CA LEU A 299 13.70 3.32 2.98
C LEU A 299 12.42 3.03 3.79
N GLN A 300 12.40 1.94 4.56
CA GLN A 300 11.28 1.58 5.42
C GLN A 300 11.15 2.52 6.63
N GLU A 301 12.24 3.00 7.22
CA GLU A 301 12.17 3.97 8.32
C GLU A 301 11.76 5.38 7.87
N HIS A 302 11.77 5.64 6.56
CA HIS A 302 11.40 6.91 5.94
C HIS A 302 10.16 6.80 5.05
N HIS A 303 9.19 5.96 5.42
CA HIS A 303 7.92 5.75 4.70
C HIS A 303 7.14 7.04 4.37
N ALA A 304 7.31 8.09 5.17
CA ALA A 304 6.65 9.37 4.94
C ALA A 304 7.25 10.20 3.77
N ALA A 305 8.36 9.75 3.18
CA ALA A 305 9.00 10.33 2.02
C ALA A 305 8.78 9.47 0.77
N VAL A 306 8.69 10.12 -0.39
CA VAL A 306 8.66 9.39 -1.67
C VAL A 306 9.97 8.65 -1.89
N VAL A 307 9.91 7.50 -2.57
CA VAL A 307 11.03 6.55 -2.73
C VAL A 307 12.31 7.24 -3.22
N ARG A 308 12.21 8.11 -4.22
CA ARG A 308 13.37 8.86 -4.75
C ARG A 308 14.11 9.68 -3.69
N ASN A 309 13.37 10.33 -2.79
CA ASN A 309 13.98 11.19 -1.79
C ASN A 309 14.61 10.37 -0.67
N ALA A 310 13.88 9.37 -0.15
CA ALA A 310 14.40 8.47 0.87
C ALA A 310 15.66 7.74 0.37
N TRP A 311 15.64 7.24 -0.86
CA TRP A 311 16.77 6.51 -1.43
C TRP A 311 17.98 7.39 -1.70
N ARG A 312 17.78 8.63 -2.17
CA ARG A 312 18.87 9.59 -2.33
C ARG A 312 19.59 9.84 -1.00
N GLU A 313 18.84 10.12 0.07
CA GLU A 313 19.42 10.36 1.39
C GLU A 313 20.07 9.08 1.95
N ALA A 314 19.49 7.89 1.70
CA ALA A 314 20.07 6.61 2.08
C ALA A 314 21.45 6.39 1.43
N LEU A 315 21.61 6.66 0.13
CA LEU A 315 22.91 6.52 -0.55
C LEU A 315 23.95 7.52 -0.04
N CYS A 316 23.55 8.76 0.26
CA CYS A 316 24.43 9.74 0.88
C CYS A 316 24.89 9.29 2.29
N ALA A 317 23.96 8.78 3.10
CA ALA A 317 24.25 8.29 4.44
C ALA A 317 25.10 7.01 4.43
N LEU A 318 24.85 6.11 3.48
CA LEU A 318 25.67 4.91 3.29
C LEU A 318 27.11 5.27 2.93
N ALA A 319 27.31 6.18 1.98
CA ALA A 319 28.65 6.64 1.60
C ALA A 319 29.40 7.23 2.80
N ALA A 320 28.73 8.07 3.60
CA ALA A 320 29.31 8.62 4.82
C ALA A 320 29.69 7.54 5.85
N ARG A 321 28.84 6.52 6.04
CA ARG A 321 29.14 5.35 6.92
C ARG A 321 30.37 4.58 6.45
N ARG A 322 30.69 4.61 5.16
CA ARG A 322 31.88 3.97 4.56
C ARG A 322 33.07 4.91 4.39
N GLY A 323 33.03 6.12 4.95
CA GLY A 323 34.11 7.10 4.83
C GLY A 323 34.25 7.72 3.43
N ALA A 324 33.25 7.55 2.57
CA ALA A 324 33.22 8.08 1.21
C ALA A 324 32.25 9.28 1.08
N ALA A 325 32.37 10.04 -0.01
CA ALA A 325 31.47 11.15 -0.30
C ALA A 325 30.53 10.82 -1.49
N CYS A 326 29.22 10.97 -1.27
CA CYS A 326 28.21 10.91 -2.31
C CYS A 326 27.33 12.16 -2.28
N THR A 327 27.41 12.98 -3.33
CA THR A 327 26.56 14.17 -3.44
C THR A 327 25.13 13.78 -3.80
N LYS A 328 24.16 14.63 -3.43
CA LYS A 328 22.75 14.44 -3.80
C LYS A 328 22.54 14.30 -5.32
N ASN A 329 23.35 14.97 -6.13
CA ASN A 329 23.29 14.86 -7.59
C ASN A 329 23.86 13.52 -8.09
N ALA A 330 24.97 13.05 -7.50
CA ALA A 330 25.51 11.73 -7.81
C ALA A 330 24.51 10.62 -7.47
N ALA A 331 23.89 10.67 -6.29
CA ALA A 331 22.84 9.73 -5.88
C ALA A 331 21.63 9.75 -6.83
N ARG A 332 21.17 10.94 -7.26
CA ARG A 332 20.09 11.05 -8.27
C ARG A 332 20.48 10.42 -9.60
N SER A 333 21.73 10.61 -10.05
CA SER A 333 22.22 10.01 -11.28
C SER A 333 22.27 8.48 -11.19
N LEU A 334 22.69 7.94 -10.04
CA LEU A 334 22.68 6.49 -9.80
C LEU A 334 21.27 5.93 -9.84
N ILE A 335 20.32 6.56 -9.14
CA ILE A 335 18.91 6.15 -9.12
C ILE A 335 18.29 6.25 -10.52
N GLY A 336 18.57 7.34 -11.26
CA GLY A 336 18.04 7.54 -12.61
C GLY A 336 18.57 6.55 -13.65
N ALA A 337 19.66 5.85 -13.36
CA ALA A 337 20.22 4.79 -14.21
C ALA A 337 19.66 3.39 -13.88
N THR A 338 18.66 3.28 -13.00
CA THR A 338 18.02 2.01 -12.61
C THR A 338 16.77 1.71 -13.42
N ALA A 339 16.19 0.52 -13.24
CA ALA A 339 14.93 0.12 -13.87
C ALA A 339 13.67 0.71 -13.20
N MET A 340 13.84 1.55 -12.16
CA MET A 340 12.73 2.21 -11.47
C MET A 340 12.18 3.38 -12.31
N ARG A 341 10.86 3.39 -12.50
CA ARG A 341 10.17 4.37 -13.36
C ARG A 341 9.79 5.63 -12.58
N ALA A 342 9.60 6.73 -13.29
CA ALA A 342 9.27 8.02 -12.65
C ALA A 342 8.03 7.98 -11.73
N PRO A 343 6.91 7.29 -12.06
CA PRO A 343 5.78 7.16 -11.15
C PRO A 343 6.13 6.42 -9.85
N GLU A 344 6.96 5.39 -9.92
CA GLU A 344 7.36 4.59 -8.75
C GLU A 344 8.31 5.36 -7.84
N LEU A 345 9.25 6.08 -8.45
CA LEU A 345 10.16 6.98 -7.75
C LEU A 345 9.43 8.15 -7.07
N GLY A 346 8.27 8.54 -7.61
CA GLY A 346 7.37 9.54 -7.07
C GLY A 346 6.35 9.01 -6.05
N ALA A 347 6.25 7.69 -5.88
CA ALA A 347 5.32 7.06 -4.94
C ALA A 347 5.94 6.86 -3.55
N TYR A 348 5.12 6.47 -2.58
CA TYR A 348 5.56 6.02 -1.26
C TYR A 348 5.84 4.51 -1.27
N LEU A 349 6.80 4.06 -0.45
CA LEU A 349 7.26 2.67 -0.46
C LEU A 349 6.13 1.66 -0.22
N LEU A 350 5.23 1.92 0.73
CA LEU A 350 4.12 1.01 1.05
C LEU A 350 3.10 0.88 -0.08
N ASP A 351 3.04 1.87 -0.97
CA ASP A 351 2.06 1.93 -2.06
C ASP A 351 2.50 1.10 -3.28
N LEU A 352 3.79 0.76 -3.39
CA LEU A 352 4.32 0.06 -4.56
C LEU A 352 3.79 -1.38 -4.64
N PRO A 353 3.43 -1.88 -5.84
CA PRO A 353 3.12 -3.29 -6.07
C PRO A 353 4.30 -4.22 -5.76
N SER A 354 4.01 -5.47 -5.38
CA SER A 354 5.05 -6.42 -4.93
C SER A 354 6.07 -6.76 -6.03
N HIS A 355 5.65 -6.85 -7.30
CA HIS A 355 6.58 -7.06 -8.41
C HIS A 355 7.51 -5.86 -8.63
N ARG A 356 7.04 -4.64 -8.32
CA ARG A 356 7.86 -3.42 -8.38
C ARG A 356 8.76 -3.25 -7.16
N LEU A 357 8.36 -3.77 -5.99
CA LEU A 357 9.26 -3.89 -4.85
C LEU A 357 10.45 -4.81 -5.16
N GLY A 358 10.25 -5.87 -5.94
CA GLY A 358 11.37 -6.70 -6.45
C GLY A 358 12.35 -5.91 -7.32
N VAL A 359 11.84 -5.05 -8.22
CA VAL A 359 12.69 -4.15 -9.03
C VAL A 359 13.43 -3.14 -8.16
N LEU A 360 12.78 -2.60 -7.12
CA LEU A 360 13.43 -1.72 -6.16
C LEU A 360 14.61 -2.41 -5.46
N VAL A 361 14.42 -3.64 -4.97
CA VAL A 361 15.48 -4.42 -4.30
C VAL A 361 16.69 -4.61 -5.21
N ALA A 362 16.47 -5.13 -6.43
CA ALA A 362 17.55 -5.31 -7.41
C ALA A 362 18.24 -3.99 -7.77
N SER A 363 17.47 -2.90 -7.87
CA SER A 363 18.02 -1.59 -8.18
C SER A 363 18.83 -1.00 -7.01
N VAL A 364 18.43 -1.26 -5.77
CA VAL A 364 19.22 -0.89 -4.58
C VAL A 364 20.56 -1.61 -4.60
N GLU A 365 20.59 -2.91 -4.86
CA GLU A 365 21.81 -3.71 -5.00
C GLU A 365 22.79 -3.08 -6.01
N LEU A 366 22.30 -2.74 -7.20
CA LEU A 366 23.10 -2.06 -8.24
C LEU A 366 23.65 -0.70 -7.78
N THR A 367 22.85 0.10 -7.07
CA THR A 367 23.32 1.41 -6.60
C THR A 367 24.32 1.32 -5.46
N VAL A 368 24.15 0.34 -4.57
CA VAL A 368 25.07 0.09 -3.45
C VAL A 368 26.42 -0.39 -3.98
N GLU A 369 26.43 -1.28 -4.96
CA GLU A 369 27.67 -1.75 -5.58
C GLU A 369 28.48 -0.60 -6.19
N LYS A 370 27.81 0.28 -6.94
CA LYS A 370 28.44 1.49 -7.50
C LYS A 370 29.00 2.46 -6.43
N ILE A 371 28.38 2.50 -5.24
CA ILE A 371 28.91 3.28 -4.11
C ILE A 371 30.17 2.61 -3.54
N ARG A 372 30.19 1.29 -3.42
CA ARG A 372 31.36 0.51 -2.96
C ARG A 372 32.55 0.67 -3.89
N GLU A 373 32.35 0.45 -5.19
CA GLU A 373 33.39 0.63 -6.22
C GLU A 373 34.01 2.03 -6.18
N LYS A 374 33.21 3.05 -5.85
CA LYS A 374 33.67 4.44 -5.76
C LYS A 374 34.42 4.73 -4.46
N ALA A 375 34.08 4.04 -3.36
CA ALA A 375 34.78 4.15 -2.09
C ALA A 375 36.15 3.44 -2.12
N GLU A 376 36.28 2.37 -2.92
CA GLU A 376 37.52 1.60 -3.08
C GLU A 376 38.53 2.25 -4.02
N LYS A 377 38.09 3.14 -4.93
CA LYS A 377 38.99 3.94 -5.77
C LYS A 377 39.58 5.09 -4.93
N PRO A 378 40.90 5.11 -4.66
CA PRO A 378 41.52 6.23 -3.97
C PRO A 378 41.26 7.52 -4.74
N VAL A 379 41.06 8.63 -4.03
CA VAL A 379 41.13 9.96 -4.62
C VAL A 379 42.55 10.09 -5.19
N GLU A 380 42.70 10.03 -6.51
CA GLU A 380 43.95 10.45 -7.16
C GLU A 380 44.23 11.88 -6.67
N GLU A 381 45.32 12.01 -5.90
CA GLU A 381 45.82 13.29 -5.43
C GLU A 381 45.92 14.24 -6.61
N GLY A 382 45.27 15.40 -6.45
CA GLY A 382 45.19 16.40 -7.49
C GLY A 382 46.56 16.70 -8.07
N LYS A 383 46.65 16.59 -9.40
CA LYS A 383 47.73 17.13 -10.24
C LYS A 383 48.27 18.42 -9.64
N ALA A 384 49.51 18.37 -9.16
CA ALA A 384 50.30 19.55 -8.88
C ALA A 384 50.28 20.45 -10.12
N ILE A 385 49.66 21.62 -9.97
CA ILE A 385 49.74 22.70 -10.94
C ILE A 385 51.19 23.21 -10.86
N PRO A 386 52.00 23.12 -11.94
CA PRO A 386 53.33 23.71 -11.89
C PRO A 386 53.16 25.23 -11.87
N ARG A 387 53.74 25.87 -10.85
CA ARG A 387 53.93 27.33 -10.84
C ARG A 387 54.80 27.67 -12.04
N ARG A 388 54.32 28.58 -12.89
CA ARG A 388 55.16 29.26 -13.87
C ARG A 388 55.91 30.36 -13.13
N ASP A 389 57.23 30.26 -13.16
CA ASP A 389 58.15 31.37 -12.90
C ASP A 389 58.05 32.44 -14.00
#